data_AF-A0A942V7J9-F1
#
_entry.id   AF-A0A942V7J9-F1
#
_cell.length_a   1.000
_cell.length_b   1.000
_cell.length_c   1.000
_cell.angle_alpha   90.00
_cell.angle_beta   90.00
_cell.angle_gamma   90.00
#
_symmetry.space_group_name_H-M   'P 1'
#
loop_
_entity.id
_entity.type
_entity.pdbx_description
1 polymer ?
#
loop_
_entity_poly.entity_id
_entity_poly.type
_entity_poly.pdbx_seq_one_letter_code
_entity_poly.pdbx_strand_id
1 'polypeptide(L)' 'MAKISPIQFFRQVKQEVKKVTWPTKKEVIQTSLMVIVIVAIAATFFFFVDQILGWVVKLIFGLGV' A
#
# COMPACT_ATOMS: atom_id res chain seq x y z
N MET A 1 -36.21 -21.37 12.32
CA MET A 1 -35.00 -20.72 12.85
C MET A 1 -33.87 -21.73 12.77
N ALA A 2 -33.00 -21.62 11.76
CA ALA A 2 -32.01 -22.64 11.44
C ALA A 2 -30.98 -22.77 12.57
N LYS A 3 -30.95 -23.92 13.26
CA LYS A 3 -29.87 -24.28 14.18
C LYS A 3 -28.66 -24.64 13.34
N ILE A 4 -27.75 -23.69 13.14
CA ILE A 4 -26.45 -23.96 12.49
C ILE A 4 -25.73 -24.92 13.44
N SER A 5 -25.78 -26.21 13.14
CA SER A 5 -25.06 -27.19 13.94
C SER A 5 -23.55 -26.90 13.83
N PRO A 6 -22.78 -26.92 14.93
CA PRO A 6 -21.34 -26.63 14.89
C PRO A 6 -20.59 -27.46 13.84
N ILE A 7 -20.99 -28.73 13.66
CA ILE A 7 -20.46 -29.63 12.63
C ILE A 7 -20.68 -29.11 11.20
N GLN A 8 -21.85 -28.53 10.90
CA GLN A 8 -22.14 -27.96 9.57
C GLN A 8 -21.34 -26.67 9.33
N PHE A 9 -21.15 -25.84 10.35
CA PHE A 9 -20.33 -24.63 10.27
C PHE A 9 -18.87 -24.95 9.92
N PHE A 10 -18.26 -25.96 10.56
CA PHE A 10 -16.91 -26.41 10.22
C PHE A 10 -16.79 -26.92 8.78
N ARG A 11 -17.83 -27.61 8.27
CA ARG A 11 -17.87 -28.05 6.86
C ARG A 11 -17.93 -26.86 5.89
N GLN A 12 -18.74 -25.85 6.20
CA GLN A 12 -18.85 -24.62 5.40
C GLN A 12 -17.53 -23.84 5.42
N VAL A 13 -16.91 -23.63 6.58
CA VAL A 13 -15.61 -22.94 6.70
C VAL A 13 -14.53 -23.67 5.89
N LYS A 14 -14.46 -25.01 5.96
CA LYS A 14 -13.51 -25.79 5.16
C LYS A 14 -13.74 -25.65 3.65
N GLN A 15 -14.99 -25.45 3.21
CA GLN A 15 -15.33 -25.20 1.81
C GLN A 15 -14.93 -23.78 1.39
N GLU A 16 -15.11 -22.77 2.24
CA GLU A 16 -14.71 -21.38 1.96
C GLU A 16 -13.18 -21.21 1.95
N VAL A 17 -12.46 -21.85 2.86
CA VAL A 17 -10.99 -21.81 2.91
C VAL A 17 -10.37 -22.37 1.63
N LYS A 18 -11.01 -23.33 0.97
CA LYS A 18 -10.55 -23.85 -0.34
C LYS A 18 -10.70 -22.85 -1.49
N LYS A 19 -11.54 -21.82 -1.35
CA LYS A 19 -11.68 -20.75 -2.35
C LYS A 19 -10.62 -19.67 -2.18
N VAL A 20 -9.87 -19.67 -1.08
CA VAL A 20 -8.77 -18.73 -0.84
C VAL A 20 -7.58 -19.13 -1.69
N THR A 21 -7.44 -18.49 -2.84
CA THR A 21 -6.26 -18.62 -3.70
C THR A 21 -5.17 -17.70 -3.18
N TRP A 22 -4.19 -18.26 -2.47
CA TRP A 22 -3.04 -17.49 -2.04
C TRP A 22 -2.16 -17.13 -3.23
N PRO A 23 -1.71 -15.86 -3.30
CA PRO A 23 -0.83 -15.42 -4.36
C PRO A 23 0.50 -16.19 -4.29
N THR A 24 1.05 -16.47 -5.46
CA THR A 24 2.36 -17.08 -5.60
C THR A 24 3.45 -16.06 -5.24
N LYS A 25 4.62 -16.54 -4.81
CA LYS A 25 5.77 -15.67 -4.50
C LYS A 25 6.13 -14.72 -5.66
N LYS A 26 5.90 -15.15 -6.91
CA LYS A 26 6.16 -14.35 -8.12
C LYS A 26 5.21 -13.16 -8.23
N GLU A 27 3.92 -13.36 -7.97
CA GLU A 27 2.91 -12.30 -8.00
C GLU A 27 3.16 -11.26 -6.91
N VAL A 28 3.55 -11.70 -5.71
CA VAL A 28 3.92 -10.81 -4.61
C VAL A 28 5.11 -9.92 -4.98
N ILE A 29 6.14 -10.49 -5.61
CA ILE A 29 7.33 -9.74 -6.03
C ILE A 29 6.96 -8.72 -7.12
N GLN A 30 6.19 -9.13 -8.13
CA GLN A 30 5.81 -8.25 -9.23
C GLN A 30 4.95 -7.08 -8.76
N THR A 31 3.95 -7.34 -7.90
CA THR A 31 3.11 -6.29 -7.32
C THR A 31 3.89 -5.35 -6.41
N SER A 32 4.82 -5.88 -5.60
CA SER A 32 5.72 -5.06 -4.77
C SER A 32 6.64 -4.18 -5.61
N LEU A 33 7.20 -4.71 -6.71
CA LEU A 33 8.06 -3.95 -7.61
C LEU A 33 7.31 -2.77 -8.26
N MET A 34 6.06 -2.99 -8.68
CA MET A 34 5.21 -1.93 -9.22
C MET A 34 5.01 -0.79 -8.22
N VAL A 35 4.75 -1.12 -6.95
CA VAL A 35 4.60 -0.13 -5.87
C VAL A 35 5.90 0.64 -5.65
N ILE A 36 7.05 -0.05 -5.61
CA ILE A 36 8.37 0.59 -5.45
C ILE A 36 8.62 1.63 -6.55
N VAL A 37 8.28 1.32 -7.80
CA VAL A 37 8.47 2.25 -8.92
C VAL A 37 7.64 3.52 -8.74
N ILE A 38 6.35 3.38 -8.42
CA ILE A 38 5.45 4.54 -8.25
C ILE A 38 5.89 5.39 -7.05
N VAL A 39 6.29 4.75 -5.95
CA VAL A 39 6.80 5.44 -4.75
C VAL A 39 8.11 6.16 -5.05
N ALA A 40 9.02 5.56 -5.82
CA ALA A 40 10.28 6.20 -6.21
C ALA A 40 10.05 7.48 -7.05
N ILE A 41 9.09 7.44 -7.97
CA ILE A 41 8.69 8.61 -8.77
C ILE A 41 8.10 9.69 -7.86
N ALA A 42 7.15 9.32 -7.00
CA ALA A 42 6.52 10.27 -6.07
C ALA A 42 7.54 10.89 -5.11
N ALA A 43 8.45 10.09 -4.53
CA ALA A 43 9.51 10.56 -3.65
C ALA A 43 10.46 11.54 -4.35
N THR A 44 10.81 11.26 -5.60
CA THR A 44 11.63 12.15 -6.42
C THR A 44 10.91 13.48 -6.66
N PHE A 45 9.63 13.44 -7.01
CA PHE A 45 8.82 14.65 -7.19
C PHE A 45 8.75 15.49 -5.91
N PHE A 46 8.43 14.88 -4.77
CA PHE A 46 8.39 15.59 -3.49
C PHE A 46 9.75 16.18 -3.12
N PHE A 47 10.84 15.43 -3.32
CA PHE A 47 12.18 15.94 -3.08
C PHE A 47 12.46 17.23 -3.86
N PHE A 48 12.13 17.30 -5.15
CA PHE A 48 12.31 18.53 -5.93
C PHE A 48 11.43 19.68 -5.43
N VAL A 49 10.17 19.40 -5.09
CA VAL A 49 9.25 20.41 -4.56
C VAL A 49 9.77 20.96 -3.23
N ASP A 50 10.24 20.11 -2.32
CA ASP A 50 10.79 20.51 -1.03
C ASP A 50 12.02 21.41 -1.18
N GLN A 51 12.89 21.14 -2.15
CA GLN A 51 14.05 21.99 -2.44
C GLN A 51 13.61 23.38 -2.93
N ILE A 52 12.63 23.45 -3.84
CA ILE A 52 12.10 24.70 -4.36
C ILE A 52 11.43 25.51 -3.25
N LEU A 53 10.55 24.88 -2.48
CA LEU A 53 9.88 25.51 -1.35
C LEU A 53 10.89 25.99 -0.31
N GLY A 54 11.91 25.20 0.02
CA GLY A 54 12.97 25.60 0.93
C GLY A 54 13.76 26.82 0.44
N TRP A 55 14.02 26.92 -0.86
CA TRP A 55 14.66 28.10 -1.45
C TRP A 55 13.76 29.33 -1.39
N VAL A 56 12.48 29.18 -1.73
CA VAL A 56 11.48 30.26 -1.66
C VAL A 56 11.30 30.77 -0.22
N VAL A 57 11.20 29.87 0.76
CA VAL A 57 11.12 30.21 2.18
C VAL A 57 12.38 30.97 2.62
N LYS A 58 13.58 30.52 2.22
CA LYS A 58 14.82 31.25 2.50
C LYS A 58 14.87 32.64 1.89
N LEU A 59 14.33 32.83 0.68
CA LEU A 59 14.25 34.16 0.07
C LEU A 59 13.28 35.08 0.84
N ILE A 60 12.11 34.57 1.22
CA ILE A 60 11.11 35.35 1.93
C ILE A 60 11.58 35.72 3.34
N PHE A 61 12.12 34.77 4.10
CA PHE A 61 12.60 35.02 5.46
C PHE A 61 14.00 35.66 5.50
N GLY A 62 14.83 35.45 4.48
CA GLY A 62 16.16 36.08 4.36
C GLY A 62 16.12 37.55 3.96
N LEU A 63 14.97 38.06 3.47
CA LEU A 63 14.72 39.49 3.24
C LEU A 63 14.09 40.20 4.45
N GLY A 64 13.72 39.45 5.50
CA GLY A 64 13.01 39.94 6.69
C GLY A 64 13.88 40.11 7.95
N VAL A 65 15.20 39.93 7.84
CA VAL A 65 16.21 40.34 8.84
C VAL A 65 17.13 41.37 8.21
#